data_AF-A0AAX0B6T8-F1
#
_entry.id   AF-A0AAX0B6T8-F1
#
_cell.length_a   1.000
_cell.length_b   1.000
_cell.length_c   1.000
_cell.angle_alpha   90.00
_cell.angle_beta   90.00
_cell.angle_gamma   90.00
#
_symmetry.space_group_name_H-M   'P 1'
#
loop_
_entity.id
_entity.type
_entity.pdbx_description
1 polymer ?
#
loop_
_entity_poly.entity_id
_entity_poly.type
_entity_poly.pdbx_seq_one_letter_code
_entity_poly.pdbx_strand_id
1 'polypeptide(L)'
;MEKKFINGQVYKEIDFEEVVSSHNDKGDILYHIFYGDVDWHRDGNLQKALCIFMKYNNKISFQTPANVLLTDLLIVEEAISRLKARNMEFK
;
A
#
# COMPACT_ATOMS: atom_id res chain seq x y z
N MET A 1 8.93 -11.88 -0.02
CA MET A 1 8.16 -12.72 0.93
C MET A 1 6.76 -12.90 0.35
N GLU A 2 6.26 -14.13 0.22
CA GLU A 2 4.97 -14.44 -0.46
C GLU A 2 3.77 -14.44 0.52
N LYS A 3 2.52 -14.31 0.03
CA LYS A 3 1.62 -13.20 0.41
C LYS A 3 0.32 -13.55 1.15
N LYS A 4 -0.25 -12.50 1.76
CA LYS A 4 -1.61 -12.41 2.33
C LYS A 4 -2.65 -12.04 1.26
N PHE A 5 -3.90 -12.44 1.49
CA PHE A 5 -4.99 -12.53 0.50
C PHE A 5 -6.08 -11.46 0.71
N ILE A 6 -6.49 -10.79 -0.36
CA ILE A 6 -7.75 -10.01 -0.43
C ILE A 6 -8.57 -10.58 -1.57
N ASN A 7 -9.76 -11.13 -1.31
CA ASN A 7 -10.69 -11.56 -2.37
C ASN A 7 -10.05 -12.45 -3.47
N GLY A 8 -9.06 -13.27 -3.13
CA GLY A 8 -8.34 -14.07 -4.12
C GLY A 8 -7.10 -13.38 -4.73
N GLN A 9 -6.87 -12.09 -4.52
CA GLN A 9 -5.71 -11.38 -5.07
C GLN A 9 -4.42 -11.70 -4.32
N VAL A 10 -3.31 -11.49 -5.01
CA VAL A 10 -1.96 -11.84 -4.58
C VAL A 10 -1.11 -10.57 -4.81
N TYR A 11 -0.57 -9.89 -3.78
CA TYR A 11 0.29 -8.65 -3.79
C TYR A 11 1.82 -8.81 -3.45
N LYS A 12 2.79 -8.59 -4.37
CA LYS A 12 4.25 -8.90 -4.22
C LYS A 12 4.89 -7.56 -3.99
N GLU A 13 5.03 -7.18 -2.73
CA GLU A 13 5.69 -5.94 -2.36
C GLU A 13 7.16 -5.95 -2.81
N ILE A 14 7.58 -4.84 -3.41
CA ILE A 14 8.96 -4.59 -3.86
C ILE A 14 9.54 -3.40 -3.10
N ASP A 15 8.78 -2.32 -2.97
CA ASP A 15 9.14 -1.10 -2.24
C ASP A 15 7.88 -0.52 -1.58
N PHE A 16 8.03 0.23 -0.50
CA PHE A 16 6.91 0.81 0.24
C PHE A 16 7.27 2.12 0.94
N GLU A 17 6.23 2.86 1.32
CA GLU A 17 6.26 4.00 2.23
C GLU A 17 5.18 3.78 3.30
N GLU A 18 5.47 4.23 4.51
CA GLU A 18 4.48 4.27 5.58
C GLU A 18 4.22 5.70 6.00
N VAL A 19 2.96 6.06 6.02
CA VAL A 19 2.49 7.38 6.41
C VAL A 19 1.61 7.21 7.63
N VAL A 20 1.93 7.89 8.72
CA VAL A 20 1.09 7.87 9.92
C VAL A 20 -0.27 8.48 9.58
N SER A 21 -1.33 7.77 9.92
CA SER A 21 -2.69 8.23 9.72
C SER A 21 -3.15 9.09 10.89
N SER A 22 -3.93 10.13 10.61
CA SER A 22 -4.60 10.94 11.63
C SER A 22 -5.88 10.30 12.16
N HIS A 23 -6.11 9.00 11.92
CA HIS A 23 -7.25 8.24 12.47
C HIS A 23 -7.27 8.24 14.00
N ASN A 24 -6.10 8.35 14.65
CA ASN A 24 -6.00 8.50 16.09
C ASN A 24 -4.72 9.26 16.48
N ASP A 25 -4.66 9.69 17.74
CA ASP A 25 -3.51 10.44 18.27
C ASP A 25 -2.35 9.54 18.73
N LYS A 26 -2.42 8.23 18.47
CA LYS A 26 -1.44 7.25 18.99
C LYS A 26 -0.31 6.94 18.02
N GLY A 27 -0.48 7.29 16.74
CA GLY A 27 0.52 7.05 15.70
C GLY A 27 0.76 5.56 15.39
N ASP A 28 -0.15 4.67 15.81
CA ASP A 28 -0.08 3.22 15.62
C ASP A 28 -0.91 2.72 14.42
N ILE A 29 -1.59 3.65 13.74
CA ILE A 29 -2.33 3.46 12.50
C ILE A 29 -1.55 4.13 11.37
N LEU A 30 -1.21 3.36 10.34
CA LEU A 30 -0.46 3.86 9.19
C LEU A 30 -1.20 3.52 7.89
N TYR A 31 -1.08 4.38 6.90
CA TYR A 31 -1.21 3.98 5.50
C TYR A 31 0.11 3.31 5.09
N HIS A 32 0.02 2.05 4.70
CA HIS A 32 1.09 1.31 4.10
C HIS A 32 0.88 1.35 2.58
N ILE A 33 1.64 2.21 1.91
CA ILE A 33 1.56 2.45 0.47
C ILE A 33 2.71 1.65 -0.14
N PHE A 34 2.42 0.72 -1.05
CA PHE A 34 3.47 -0.10 -1.63
C PHE A 34 3.39 -0.19 -3.15
N TYR A 35 4.57 -0.31 -3.75
CA TYR A 35 4.81 -0.63 -5.15
C TYR A 35 5.17 -2.12 -5.27
N GLY A 36 4.54 -2.81 -6.22
CA GLY A 36 4.74 -4.24 -6.37
C GLY A 36 3.98 -4.88 -7.51
N ASP A 37 3.96 -6.21 -7.52
CA ASP A 37 3.20 -7.01 -8.50
C ASP A 37 1.91 -7.56 -7.89
N VAL A 38 0.79 -7.32 -8.59
CA VAL A 38 -0.53 -7.84 -8.24
C VAL A 38 -0.94 -8.88 -9.26
N ASP A 39 -1.31 -10.06 -8.79
CA ASP A 39 -2.05 -11.05 -9.56
C ASP A 39 -3.49 -11.01 -9.07
N TRP A 40 -4.35 -10.45 -9.93
CA TRP A 40 -5.75 -10.18 -9.65
C TRP A 40 -6.61 -11.45 -9.68
N HIS A 41 -6.18 -12.47 -10.43
CA HIS A 41 -6.99 -13.64 -10.76
C HIS A 41 -6.39 -14.98 -10.30
N ARG A 42 -5.19 -14.98 -9.72
CA ARG A 42 -4.39 -16.16 -9.37
C ARG A 42 -4.00 -17.02 -10.57
N ASP A 43 -3.87 -16.41 -11.73
CA ASP A 43 -3.48 -17.10 -12.96
C ASP A 43 -1.99 -16.95 -13.27
N GLY A 44 -1.23 -16.29 -12.38
CA GLY A 44 0.19 -15.99 -12.57
C GLY A 44 0.45 -14.72 -13.38
N ASN A 45 -0.59 -14.03 -13.86
CA ASN A 45 -0.46 -12.78 -14.58
C ASN A 45 -0.20 -11.60 -13.62
N LEU A 46 1.09 -11.39 -13.34
CA LEU A 46 1.58 -10.34 -12.45
C LEU A 46 1.58 -8.98 -13.15
N GLN A 47 0.90 -8.00 -12.56
CA GLN A 47 0.85 -6.62 -13.03
C GLN A 47 1.45 -5.66 -12.01
N LYS A 48 2.26 -4.70 -12.46
CA LYS A 48 2.77 -3.64 -11.59
C LYS A 48 1.63 -2.75 -11.10
N ALA A 49 1.58 -2.49 -9.80
CA ALA A 49 0.61 -1.59 -9.20
C ALA A 49 1.21 -0.82 -8.02
N LEU A 50 0.58 0.33 -7.72
CA LEU A 50 0.66 0.99 -6.43
C LEU A 50 -0.61 0.68 -5.66
N CYS A 51 -0.47 0.29 -4.41
CA CYS A 51 -1.57 -0.14 -3.56
C CYS A 51 -1.47 0.57 -2.21
N ILE A 52 -2.61 0.85 -1.58
CA ILE A 52 -2.68 1.49 -0.27
C ILE A 52 -3.46 0.56 0.66
N PHE A 53 -2.85 0.18 1.77
CA PHE A 53 -3.48 -0.59 2.83
C PHE A 53 -3.38 0.13 4.17
N MET A 54 -4.27 -0.22 5.10
CA MET A 54 -4.10 0.20 6.49
C MET A 54 -3.18 -0.76 7.21
N LYS A 55 -2.29 -0.25 8.06
CA LYS A 55 -1.46 -1.03 8.97
C LYS A 55 -1.84 -0.65 10.40
N TYR A 56 -2.19 -1.65 11.19
CA TYR A 56 -2.55 -1.51 12.60
C TYR A 56 -1.60 -2.38 13.42
N ASN A 57 -0.94 -1.83 14.45
CA ASN A 57 -0.07 -2.61 15.34
C ASN A 57 0.94 -3.49 14.57
N ASN A 58 1.62 -2.90 13.59
CA ASN A 58 2.55 -3.57 12.68
C ASN A 58 1.99 -4.68 11.79
N LYS A 59 0.66 -4.80 11.67
CA LYS A 59 -0.02 -5.74 10.79
C LYS A 59 -0.77 -4.99 9.70
N ILE A 60 -0.39 -5.24 8.46
CA ILE A 60 -1.14 -4.76 7.29
C ILE A 60 -2.51 -5.47 7.28
N SER A 61 -3.56 -4.69 7.20
CA SER A 61 -4.95 -5.11 7.04
C SER A 61 -5.25 -5.25 5.55
N PHE A 62 -5.75 -6.44 5.21
CA PHE A 62 -6.14 -6.85 3.87
C PHE A 62 -7.67 -6.99 3.75
N GLN A 63 -8.41 -6.83 4.84
CA GLN A 63 -9.85 -7.13 4.84
C GLN A 63 -10.71 -5.93 4.46
N THR A 64 -10.20 -4.72 4.64
CA THR A 64 -10.95 -3.48 4.50
C THR A 64 -10.23 -2.53 3.55
N PRO A 65 -10.96 -1.72 2.76
CA PRO A 65 -10.35 -0.67 1.97
C PRO A 65 -9.58 0.30 2.88
N ALA A 66 -8.49 0.87 2.36
CA ALA A 66 -7.81 1.98 3.02
C ALA A 66 -8.58 3.27 2.75
N ASN A 67 -9.37 3.70 3.72
CA ASN A 67 -10.01 5.01 3.68
C ASN A 67 -8.96 6.06 4.05
N VAL A 68 -8.47 6.80 3.07
CA VAL A 68 -7.55 7.93 3.29
C VAL A 68 -8.36 9.15 3.72
N LEU A 69 -8.08 9.70 4.90
CA LEU A 69 -8.70 10.96 5.34
C LEU A 69 -8.24 12.13 4.47
N LEU A 70 -9.13 13.09 4.23
CA LEU A 70 -8.80 14.31 3.49
C LEU A 70 -7.65 15.11 4.14
N THR A 71 -7.53 15.05 5.47
CA THR A 71 -6.42 15.67 6.22
C THR A 71 -5.06 15.03 5.91
N ASP A 72 -5.07 13.75 5.55
CA ASP A 72 -3.87 12.97 5.28
C ASP A 72 -3.60 12.85 3.77
N LEU A 73 -4.50 13.37 2.92
CA LEU A 73 -4.44 13.16 1.47
C LEU A 73 -3.12 13.67 0.89
N LEU A 74 -2.69 14.88 1.27
CA LEU A 74 -1.47 15.49 0.75
C LEU A 74 -0.23 14.64 1.09
N ILE A 75 -0.10 14.20 2.34
CA ILE A 75 1.06 13.41 2.78
C ILE A 75 1.07 12.00 2.16
N VAL A 76 -0.11 11.44 1.87
CA VAL A 76 -0.24 10.19 1.13
C VAL A 76 0.13 10.39 -0.35
N GLU A 77 -0.31 11.46 -1.00
CA GLU A 77 0.07 11.80 -2.39
C GLU A 77 1.57 12.02 -2.54
N GLU A 78 2.22 12.66 -1.57
CA GLU A 78 3.66 12.83 -1.55
C GLU A 78 4.39 11.48 -1.43
N ALA A 79 3.90 10.58 -0.58
CA ALA A 79 4.47 9.24 -0.45
C ALA A 79 4.33 8.41 -1.74
N ILE A 80 3.16 8.48 -2.39
CA ILE A 80 2.94 7.89 -3.72
C ILE A 80 3.93 8.46 -4.73
N SER A 81 4.14 9.78 -4.72
CA SER A 81 5.06 10.46 -5.63
C SER A 81 6.51 10.02 -5.42
N ARG A 82 6.96 9.88 -4.16
CA ARG A 82 8.29 9.34 -3.84
C ARG A 82 8.46 7.90 -4.30
N LEU A 83 7.47 7.03 -4.06
CA LEU A 83 7.50 5.65 -4.55
C LEU A 83 7.56 5.58 -6.07
N LYS A 84 6.76 6.41 -6.75
CA LYS A 84 6.77 6.51 -8.20
C LYS A 84 8.14 6.92 -8.72
N ALA A 85 8.75 7.97 -8.16
CA ALA A 85 10.07 8.43 -8.57
C ALA A 85 11.13 7.33 -8.44
N ARG A 86 11.16 6.62 -7.31
CA ARG A 86 12.15 5.55 -7.07
C ARG A 86 12.00 4.33 -7.98
N ASN A 87 10.77 4.00 -8.38
CA ASN A 87 10.46 2.71 -9.00
C ASN A 87 10.09 2.80 -10.48
N MET A 88 9.78 4.00 -10.98
CA MET A 88 9.31 4.21 -12.35
C MET A 88 10.23 5.08 -13.22
N GLU A 89 11.22 5.77 -12.65
CA GLU A 89 12.18 6.57 -13.41
C GLU A 89 13.35 5.74 -13.96
N PHE A 90 13.09 4.68 -14.73
CA PHE A 90 14.07 4.06 -15.66
C PHE A 90 13.35 3.18 -16.70
N LYS A 91 12.40 3.76 -17.44
CA LYS A 91 11.91 3.18 -18.71
C LYS A 91 12.30 4.06 -19.87
#